data_AF-A0A7X7JIS0-F1
#
_entry.id   AF-A0A7X7JIS0-F1
#
_cell.length_a   1.000
_cell.length_b   1.000
_cell.length_c   1.000
_cell.angle_alpha   90.00
_cell.angle_beta   90.00
_cell.angle_gamma   90.00
#
_symmetry.space_group_name_H-M   'P 1'
#
loop_
_entity.id
_entity.type
_entity.pdbx_description
1 polymer ?
#
loop_
_entity_poly.entity_id
_entity_poly.type
_entity_poly.pdbx_seq_one_letter_code
_entity_poly.pdbx_strand_id
1 'polypeptide(L)'
;VQQKSSANDTRSGYYCGPATAYMMLKFLGYSTSKHNSSHSLTQDRLASSTYLNTITVKATKWDSKVMETGIKAWTKDALRYRQINAPTVAVVKGKLINRIGRNGQPFAADTVEFTGGKHYNGHPNRTIGHWIAAKGYTNSGNTATWVDPAIPRFLNNDGLGKTSFSEPTSSFTADYLQSNGILG
;
A
#
# COMPACT_ATOMS: atom_id res chain seq x y z
N VAL A 1 -29.10 -12.64 -21.74
CA VAL A 1 -29.58 -12.37 -20.37
C VAL A 1 -28.81 -11.17 -19.84
N GLN A 2 -29.41 -9.98 -19.87
CA GLN A 2 -28.89 -8.78 -19.21
C GLN A 2 -29.02 -8.97 -17.70
N GLN A 3 -27.95 -8.80 -16.93
CA GLN A 3 -28.07 -8.42 -15.52
C GLN A 3 -27.83 -6.92 -15.41
N LYS A 4 -28.91 -6.21 -15.09
CA LYS A 4 -28.94 -4.78 -14.77
C LYS A 4 -28.44 -4.55 -13.35
N SER A 5 -27.39 -3.73 -13.27
CA SER A 5 -27.14 -2.62 -12.33
C SER A 5 -27.71 -2.66 -10.91
N SER A 6 -26.83 -2.62 -9.91
CA SER A 6 -26.95 -1.69 -8.77
C SER A 6 -25.63 -1.63 -7.97
N ALA A 7 -24.85 -0.58 -8.18
CA ALA A 7 -23.99 0.06 -7.18
C ALA A 7 -23.24 1.23 -7.85
N ASN A 8 -23.94 2.36 -8.05
CA ASN A 8 -23.23 3.61 -7.80
C ASN A 8 -22.85 3.59 -6.31
N ASP A 9 -21.74 4.23 -5.97
CA ASP A 9 -21.41 4.71 -4.62
C ASP A 9 -20.50 3.81 -3.73
N THR A 10 -19.48 4.43 -3.10
CA THR A 10 -18.71 3.95 -1.93
C THR A 10 -17.45 3.03 -2.00
N ARG A 11 -16.64 2.96 -3.08
CA ARG A 11 -15.19 2.56 -2.93
C ARG A 11 -14.31 3.64 -2.25
N SER A 12 -14.97 4.48 -1.45
CA SER A 12 -14.60 5.15 -0.20
C SER A 12 -13.13 5.14 0.21
N GLY A 13 -12.69 6.26 0.80
CA GLY A 13 -11.31 6.56 1.21
C GLY A 13 -10.63 5.60 2.22
N TYR A 14 -11.14 4.38 2.41
CA TYR A 14 -10.54 3.32 3.19
C TYR A 14 -9.98 2.14 2.38
N TYR A 15 -10.13 2.13 1.04
CA TYR A 15 -9.66 1.04 0.18
C TYR A 15 -8.16 1.13 -0.21
N CYS A 16 -7.43 2.13 0.27
CA CYS A 16 -6.00 2.29 -0.03
C CYS A 16 -5.16 1.06 0.38
N GLY A 17 -5.50 0.41 1.50
CA GLY A 17 -4.85 -0.83 1.93
C GLY A 17 -5.02 -1.99 0.94
N PRO A 18 -6.25 -2.43 0.62
CA PRO A 18 -6.51 -3.45 -0.38
C PRO A 18 -5.91 -3.15 -1.76
N ALA A 19 -5.97 -1.90 -2.20
CA ALA A 19 -5.36 -1.47 -3.45
C ALA A 19 -3.83 -1.60 -3.42
N THR A 20 -3.17 -1.15 -2.35
CA THR A 20 -1.73 -1.31 -2.14
C THR A 20 -1.31 -2.78 -2.11
N ALA A 21 -2.03 -3.61 -1.35
CA ALA A 21 -1.77 -5.04 -1.30
C ALA A 21 -1.95 -5.72 -2.66
N TYR A 22 -2.99 -5.35 -3.42
CA TYR A 22 -3.23 -5.84 -4.77
C TYR A 22 -2.07 -5.52 -5.70
N MET A 23 -1.58 -4.27 -5.69
CA MET A 23 -0.43 -3.86 -6.51
C MET A 23 0.82 -4.68 -6.18
N MET A 24 1.15 -4.84 -4.89
CA MET A 24 2.31 -5.62 -4.46
C MET A 24 2.22 -7.09 -4.89
N LEU A 25 1.09 -7.73 -4.64
CA LEU A 25 0.90 -9.16 -4.93
C LEU A 25 0.85 -9.43 -6.43
N LYS A 26 0.21 -8.56 -7.20
CA LYS A 26 0.17 -8.64 -8.66
C LYS A 26 1.57 -8.48 -9.26
N PHE A 27 2.35 -7.52 -8.76
CA PHE A 27 3.73 -7.32 -9.20
C PHE A 27 4.61 -8.56 -8.94
N LEU A 28 4.38 -9.26 -7.84
CA LEU A 28 5.07 -10.51 -7.50
C LEU A 28 4.52 -11.75 -8.25
N GLY A 29 3.53 -11.58 -9.13
CA GLY A 29 2.97 -12.66 -9.93
C GLY A 29 1.99 -13.57 -9.20
N TYR A 30 1.46 -13.17 -8.04
CA TYR A 30 0.42 -13.95 -7.36
C TYR A 30 -0.94 -13.74 -8.02
N SER A 31 -1.67 -14.83 -8.25
CA SER A 31 -3.05 -14.82 -8.76
C SER A 31 -4.05 -15.48 -7.82
N THR A 32 -3.57 -16.35 -6.91
CA THR A 32 -4.37 -17.02 -5.88
C THR A 32 -3.66 -16.97 -4.53
N SER A 33 -4.43 -17.08 -3.44
CA SER A 33 -3.91 -17.05 -2.08
C SER A 33 -3.25 -18.38 -1.71
N LYS A 34 -2.11 -18.31 -1.00
CA LYS A 34 -1.50 -19.47 -0.33
C LYS A 34 -2.40 -20.04 0.76
N HIS A 35 -3.17 -19.20 1.46
CA HIS A 35 -4.09 -19.60 2.52
C HIS A 35 -5.30 -20.39 1.97
N ASN A 36 -5.79 -20.04 0.79
CA ASN A 36 -6.87 -20.77 0.11
C ASN A 36 -6.75 -20.59 -1.41
N SER A 37 -6.49 -21.68 -2.13
CA SER A 37 -6.27 -21.67 -3.58
C SER A 37 -7.51 -21.28 -4.39
N SER A 38 -8.72 -21.38 -3.83
CA SER A 38 -9.96 -20.90 -4.43
C SER A 38 -10.14 -19.38 -4.31
N HIS A 39 -9.29 -18.69 -3.54
CA HIS A 39 -9.35 -17.22 -3.42
C HIS A 39 -8.45 -16.56 -4.48
N SER A 40 -9.07 -16.05 -5.54
CA SER A 40 -8.38 -15.26 -6.58
C SER A 40 -8.04 -13.84 -6.11
N LEU A 41 -6.94 -13.28 -6.63
CA LEU A 41 -6.46 -11.95 -6.28
C LEU A 41 -7.38 -10.85 -6.83
N THR A 42 -8.15 -10.24 -5.93
CA THR A 42 -8.94 -9.03 -6.20
C THR A 42 -8.87 -8.10 -4.99
N GLN A 43 -9.12 -6.80 -5.19
CA GLN A 43 -9.18 -5.85 -4.09
C GLN A 43 -10.29 -6.22 -3.09
N ASP A 44 -11.46 -6.65 -3.54
CA ASP A 44 -12.55 -7.05 -2.65
C ASP A 44 -12.21 -8.29 -1.83
N ARG A 45 -11.50 -9.26 -2.44
CA ARG A 45 -11.00 -10.42 -1.70
C ARG A 45 -10.02 -9.98 -0.62
N LEU A 46 -9.06 -9.12 -0.94
CA LEU A 46 -8.11 -8.58 0.03
C LEU A 46 -8.81 -7.77 1.12
N ALA A 47 -9.83 -6.99 0.79
CA ALA A 47 -10.58 -6.15 1.71
C ALA A 47 -11.48 -6.93 2.68
N SER A 48 -11.73 -8.22 2.42
CA SER A 48 -12.54 -9.08 3.28
C SER A 48 -11.93 -9.27 4.68
N SER A 49 -12.76 -9.70 5.63
CA SER A 49 -12.37 -10.05 7.00
C SER A 49 -11.32 -11.16 7.08
N THR A 50 -11.17 -11.97 6.03
CA THR A 50 -10.16 -13.04 5.95
C THR A 50 -8.73 -12.50 5.85
N TYR A 51 -8.51 -11.33 5.24
CA TYR A 51 -7.17 -10.83 4.94
C TYR A 51 -6.88 -9.48 5.58
N LEU A 52 -7.45 -8.39 5.07
CA LEU A 52 -7.15 -7.05 5.55
C LEU A 52 -8.22 -6.47 6.48
N ASN A 53 -9.40 -7.11 6.56
CA ASN A 53 -10.54 -6.68 7.37
C ASN A 53 -11.02 -5.24 7.10
N THR A 54 -10.69 -4.72 5.92
CA THR A 54 -10.93 -3.34 5.51
C THR A 54 -12.41 -2.99 5.41
N ILE A 55 -13.23 -3.88 4.84
CA ILE A 55 -14.66 -3.63 4.66
C ILE A 55 -15.37 -3.49 6.01
N THR A 56 -15.00 -4.32 6.98
CA THR A 56 -15.58 -4.36 8.33
C THR A 56 -15.17 -3.15 9.15
N VAL A 57 -13.87 -2.84 9.16
CA VAL A 57 -13.29 -1.81 10.04
C VAL A 57 -13.27 -0.44 9.38
N LYS A 58 -13.60 -0.36 8.08
CA LYS A 58 -13.51 0.85 7.27
C LYS A 58 -12.10 1.46 7.29
N ALA A 59 -11.09 0.60 7.40
CA ALA A 59 -9.66 0.92 7.33
C ALA A 59 -8.83 -0.38 7.30
N THR A 60 -7.65 -0.32 6.69
CA THR A 60 -6.57 -1.30 6.96
C THR A 60 -5.69 -0.72 8.04
N LYS A 61 -5.99 -1.02 9.31
CA LYS A 61 -5.32 -0.37 10.44
C LYS A 61 -3.88 -0.87 10.62
N TRP A 62 -2.95 0.06 10.83
CA TRP A 62 -1.56 -0.24 11.16
C TRP A 62 -1.42 -1.15 12.38
N ASP A 63 -2.06 -0.77 13.50
CA ASP A 63 -1.88 -1.42 14.80
C ASP A 63 -2.40 -2.85 14.85
N SER A 64 -3.40 -3.19 14.03
CA SER A 64 -3.93 -4.55 13.98
C SER A 64 -3.06 -5.52 13.19
N LYS A 65 -1.95 -5.05 12.59
CA LYS A 65 -1.03 -5.84 11.75
C LYS A 65 -1.71 -6.58 10.59
N VAL A 66 -2.91 -6.16 10.19
CA VAL A 66 -3.72 -6.86 9.18
C VAL A 66 -3.11 -6.77 7.79
N MET A 67 -2.36 -5.71 7.49
CA MET A 67 -1.59 -5.65 6.24
C MET A 67 -0.49 -6.71 6.20
N GLU A 68 0.23 -6.89 7.31
CA GLU A 68 1.28 -7.90 7.42
C GLU A 68 0.72 -9.31 7.28
N THR A 69 -0.29 -9.67 8.08
CA THR A 69 -0.90 -11.01 8.04
C THR A 69 -1.60 -11.25 6.72
N GLY A 70 -2.27 -10.24 6.17
CA GLY A 70 -2.90 -10.26 4.86
C GLY A 70 -1.92 -10.61 3.76
N ILE A 71 -0.80 -9.88 3.60
CA ILE A 71 0.20 -10.19 2.57
C ILE A 71 0.84 -11.58 2.77
N LYS A 72 1.14 -11.96 4.02
CA LYS A 72 1.70 -13.29 4.33
C LYS A 72 0.80 -14.45 3.89
N ALA A 73 -0.52 -14.26 3.89
CA ALA A 73 -1.49 -15.26 3.44
C ALA A 73 -1.46 -15.50 1.91
N TRP A 74 -0.77 -14.67 1.14
CA TRP A 74 -0.61 -14.82 -0.31
C TRP A 74 0.81 -15.21 -0.70
N THR A 75 1.80 -14.68 0.01
CA THR A 75 3.21 -14.84 -0.36
C THR A 75 3.82 -16.16 0.15
N LYS A 76 4.76 -16.71 -0.63
CA LYS A 76 5.63 -17.81 -0.18
C LYS A 76 6.70 -17.32 0.80
N ASP A 77 7.13 -16.07 0.65
CA ASP A 77 8.19 -15.41 1.44
C ASP A 77 7.64 -14.64 2.66
N ALA A 78 6.77 -15.26 3.44
CA ALA A 78 6.07 -14.59 4.55
C ALA A 78 7.02 -13.86 5.52
N LEU A 79 8.21 -14.41 5.78
CA LEU A 79 9.17 -13.81 6.72
C LEU A 79 9.73 -12.45 6.28
N ARG A 80 9.64 -12.11 4.98
CA ARG A 80 10.15 -10.86 4.39
C ARG A 80 9.18 -9.68 4.50
N TYR A 81 7.96 -9.90 4.98
CA TYR A 81 6.98 -8.84 5.17
C TYR A 81 6.73 -8.65 6.66
N ARG A 82 7.30 -7.57 7.21
CA ARG A 82 7.08 -7.16 8.60
C ARG A 82 6.82 -5.66 8.67
N GLN A 83 5.86 -5.26 9.48
CA GLN A 83 5.61 -3.85 9.78
C GLN A 83 6.68 -3.35 10.73
N ILE A 84 7.46 -2.36 10.26
CA ILE A 84 8.46 -1.65 11.02
C ILE A 84 7.87 -0.28 11.37
N ASN A 85 7.60 -0.07 12.66
CA ASN A 85 7.09 1.19 13.18
C ASN A 85 8.19 2.25 13.18
N ALA A 86 7.83 3.49 12.85
CA ALA A 86 8.68 4.67 12.85
C ALA A 86 10.12 4.39 12.34
N PRO A 87 10.28 3.84 11.12
CA PRO A 87 11.59 3.43 10.62
C PRO A 87 12.52 4.62 10.47
N THR A 88 13.81 4.42 10.72
CA THR A 88 14.81 5.44 10.42
C THR A 88 14.97 5.62 8.90
N VAL A 89 15.51 6.76 8.48
CA VAL A 89 15.84 7.03 7.06
C VAL A 89 16.75 5.93 6.50
N ALA A 90 17.70 5.44 7.29
CA ALA A 90 18.61 4.36 6.88
C ALA A 90 17.86 3.05 6.62
N VAL A 91 16.85 2.71 7.43
CA VAL A 91 16.00 1.53 7.22
C VAL A 91 15.21 1.66 5.91
N VAL A 92 14.58 2.81 5.66
CA VAL A 92 13.81 3.03 4.42
C VAL A 92 14.72 2.95 3.19
N LYS A 93 15.90 3.60 3.22
CA LYS A 93 16.92 3.49 2.15
C LYS A 93 17.36 2.05 1.93
N GLY A 94 17.65 1.32 3.01
CA GLY A 94 18.03 -0.08 2.96
C GLY A 94 16.95 -0.96 2.29
N LYS A 95 15.66 -0.69 2.53
CA LYS A 95 14.56 -1.39 1.86
C LYS A 95 14.45 -1.04 0.38
N LEU A 96 14.59 0.23 0.01
CA LEU A 96 14.62 0.65 -1.39
C LEU A 96 15.73 -0.08 -2.16
N ILE A 97 16.97 -0.05 -1.65
CA ILE A 97 18.11 -0.68 -2.34
C ILE A 97 17.96 -2.20 -2.38
N ASN A 98 17.74 -2.85 -1.23
CA ASN A 98 17.79 -4.30 -1.17
C ASN A 98 16.53 -4.97 -1.70
N ARG A 99 15.35 -4.40 -1.48
CA ARG A 99 14.09 -5.01 -1.95
C ARG A 99 13.78 -4.63 -3.37
N ILE A 100 13.68 -3.34 -3.68
CA ILE A 100 13.37 -2.90 -5.04
C ILE A 100 14.57 -3.17 -5.96
N GLY A 101 15.76 -2.70 -5.60
CA GLY A 101 16.93 -2.70 -6.48
C GLY A 101 17.56 -4.08 -6.72
N ARG A 102 17.68 -4.91 -5.68
CA ARG A 102 18.36 -6.22 -5.77
C ARG A 102 17.42 -7.40 -5.94
N ASN A 103 16.30 -7.38 -5.22
CA ASN A 103 15.42 -8.55 -5.14
C ASN A 103 14.17 -8.44 -6.01
N GLY A 104 13.89 -7.28 -6.63
CA GLY A 104 12.65 -7.04 -7.37
C GLY A 104 11.41 -7.23 -6.51
N GLN A 105 11.46 -6.83 -5.23
CA GLN A 105 10.38 -7.02 -4.27
C GLN A 105 9.79 -5.68 -3.83
N PRO A 106 8.46 -5.49 -3.99
CA PRO A 106 7.81 -4.29 -3.52
C PRO A 106 7.70 -4.31 -1.99
N PHE A 107 7.62 -3.12 -1.41
CA PHE A 107 7.26 -2.91 -0.02
C PHE A 107 6.29 -1.73 0.06
N ALA A 108 5.59 -1.58 1.17
CA ALA A 108 4.57 -0.54 1.34
C ALA A 108 4.89 0.38 2.50
N ALA A 109 4.27 1.55 2.50
CA ALA A 109 4.21 2.47 3.63
C ALA A 109 2.75 2.68 4.04
N ASP A 110 2.49 2.75 5.34
CA ASP A 110 1.29 3.37 5.90
C ASP A 110 1.73 4.74 6.40
N THR A 111 1.43 5.76 5.61
CA THR A 111 1.76 7.15 5.91
C THR A 111 0.72 7.76 6.84
N VAL A 112 1.13 8.71 7.66
CA VAL A 112 0.21 9.57 8.39
C VAL A 112 0.47 11.02 7.98
N GLU A 113 -0.50 11.61 7.30
CA GLU A 113 -0.50 13.02 6.93
C GLU A 113 -1.27 13.78 8.00
N PHE A 114 -0.58 14.39 8.96
CA PHE A 114 -1.20 15.12 10.07
C PHE A 114 -1.82 16.44 9.62
N THR A 115 -2.96 16.81 10.21
CA THR A 115 -3.55 18.15 10.00
C THR A 115 -2.51 19.25 10.25
N GLY A 116 -2.38 20.19 9.31
CA GLY A 116 -1.42 21.29 9.33
C GLY A 116 -0.02 20.91 8.85
N GLY A 117 0.22 19.63 8.55
CA GLY A 117 1.47 19.10 8.02
C GLY A 117 1.49 19.04 6.49
N LYS A 118 2.43 18.25 5.97
CA LYS A 118 2.50 17.98 4.53
C LYS A 118 1.41 17.00 4.12
N HIS A 119 0.88 17.23 2.93
CA HIS A 119 -0.08 16.38 2.26
C HIS A 119 0.38 16.16 0.82
N TYR A 120 0.70 14.92 0.46
CA TYR A 120 1.10 14.61 -0.91
C TYR A 120 -0.13 14.49 -1.81
N ASN A 121 0.08 14.61 -3.12
CA ASN A 121 -0.95 14.46 -4.16
C ASN A 121 -2.23 15.32 -3.97
N GLY A 122 -2.15 16.42 -3.20
CA GLY A 122 -3.29 17.31 -2.97
C GLY A 122 -4.34 16.76 -2.01
N HIS A 123 -3.97 15.84 -1.12
CA HIS A 123 -4.87 15.37 -0.07
C HIS A 123 -5.37 16.52 0.83
N PRO A 124 -6.62 16.41 1.34
CA PRO A 124 -7.21 17.46 2.16
C PRO A 124 -6.45 17.61 3.47
N ASN A 125 -6.37 18.85 3.97
CA ASN A 125 -5.72 19.19 5.23
C ASN A 125 -6.48 18.63 6.45
N ARG A 126 -6.27 17.35 6.74
CA ARG A 126 -6.80 16.63 7.90
C ARG A 126 -5.92 15.41 8.16
N THR A 127 -5.91 14.90 9.39
CA THR A 127 -5.18 13.67 9.71
C THR A 127 -5.70 12.48 8.89
N ILE A 128 -4.85 11.88 8.06
CA ILE A 128 -5.16 10.71 7.22
C ILE A 128 -4.09 9.64 7.41
N GLY A 129 -4.51 8.41 7.70
CA GLY A 129 -3.68 7.22 7.55
C GLY A 129 -3.84 6.65 6.14
N HIS A 130 -2.76 6.41 5.42
CA HIS A 130 -2.82 6.09 4.00
C HIS A 130 -1.74 5.10 3.54
N TRP A 131 -2.20 3.98 2.97
CA TRP A 131 -1.33 2.94 2.44
C TRP A 131 -0.93 3.21 0.99
N ILE A 132 0.38 3.20 0.74
CA ILE A 132 0.99 3.38 -0.57
C ILE A 132 2.09 2.33 -0.84
N ALA A 133 2.41 2.07 -2.10
CA ALA A 133 3.44 1.10 -2.50
C ALA A 133 4.71 1.78 -3.00
N ALA A 134 5.89 1.27 -2.64
CA ALA A 134 7.15 1.74 -3.24
C ALA A 134 7.26 1.23 -4.69
N LYS A 135 7.57 2.14 -5.61
CA LYS A 135 7.76 1.86 -7.05
C LYS A 135 9.22 1.83 -7.46
N GLY A 136 10.07 2.65 -6.84
CA GLY A 136 11.43 2.85 -7.30
C GLY A 136 12.22 3.79 -6.41
N TYR A 137 13.48 4.00 -6.77
CA TYR A 137 14.34 4.99 -6.15
C TYR A 137 15.41 5.50 -7.13
N THR A 138 16.01 6.63 -6.79
CA THR A 138 17.23 7.13 -7.44
C THR A 138 18.29 7.44 -6.38
N ASN A 139 19.53 7.73 -6.82
CA ASN A 139 20.62 8.19 -5.96
C ASN A 139 20.85 7.30 -4.73
N SER A 140 20.92 5.98 -4.96
CA SER A 140 21.13 4.99 -3.88
C SER A 140 20.12 5.12 -2.74
N GLY A 141 18.85 5.32 -3.09
CA GLY A 141 17.75 5.41 -2.12
C GLY A 141 17.57 6.81 -1.54
N ASN A 142 18.35 7.82 -1.94
CA ASN A 142 18.17 9.19 -1.46
C ASN A 142 16.82 9.78 -1.86
N THR A 143 16.25 9.35 -2.98
CA THR A 143 14.93 9.75 -3.42
C THR A 143 14.10 8.50 -3.67
N ALA A 144 12.97 8.40 -2.99
CA ALA A 144 12.01 7.30 -3.13
C ALA A 144 10.90 7.72 -4.09
N THR A 145 10.40 6.77 -4.87
CA THR A 145 9.21 6.94 -5.70
C THR A 145 8.11 6.02 -5.18
N TRP A 146 6.96 6.61 -4.85
CA TRP A 146 5.81 5.94 -4.25
C TRP A 146 4.62 5.95 -5.17
N VAL A 147 3.73 4.97 -5.06
CA VAL A 147 2.47 4.87 -5.81
C VAL A 147 1.30 4.97 -4.86
N ASP A 148 0.42 5.93 -5.14
CA ASP A 148 -0.76 6.26 -4.36
C ASP A 148 -2.03 5.65 -4.99
N PRO A 149 -2.74 4.76 -4.27
CA PRO A 149 -3.97 4.16 -4.76
C PRO A 149 -5.25 4.98 -4.51
N ALA A 150 -5.23 6.07 -3.75
CA ALA A 150 -6.42 6.82 -3.33
C ALA A 150 -6.95 7.83 -4.38
N ILE A 151 -6.27 7.98 -5.53
CA ILE A 151 -6.75 8.88 -6.58
C ILE A 151 -7.94 8.23 -7.33
N PRO A 152 -9.09 8.92 -7.46
CA PRO A 152 -10.32 8.38 -8.04
C PRO A 152 -10.23 8.29 -9.58
N ARG A 153 -9.47 7.32 -10.09
CA ARG A 153 -9.51 6.87 -11.51
C ARG A 153 -9.27 5.36 -11.67
N PHE A 154 -9.64 4.56 -10.67
CA PHE A 154 -9.55 3.09 -10.73
C PHE A 154 -10.74 2.40 -11.43
N LEU A 155 -11.44 3.11 -12.31
CA LEU A 155 -12.39 2.52 -13.25
C LEU A 155 -11.95 2.98 -14.65
N ASN A 156 -11.43 2.02 -15.41
CA ASN A 156 -11.10 2.04 -16.85
C ASN A 156 -9.59 2.05 -17.18
N ASN A 157 -9.11 0.85 -17.50
CA ASN A 157 -8.06 0.47 -18.45
C ASN A 157 -6.65 1.12 -18.33
N ASP A 158 -5.69 0.26 -18.01
CA ASP A 158 -4.34 0.22 -18.61
C ASP A 158 -3.26 1.24 -18.23
N GLY A 159 -3.23 1.69 -16.97
CA GLY A 159 -1.98 2.12 -16.35
C GLY A 159 -1.74 3.62 -16.21
N LEU A 160 -1.70 4.03 -14.94
CA LEU A 160 -0.84 5.07 -14.35
C LEU A 160 -0.99 6.53 -14.86
N GLY A 161 -2.14 7.17 -14.60
CA GLY A 161 -2.26 8.64 -14.63
C GLY A 161 -1.82 9.28 -13.31
N LYS A 162 -0.60 9.85 -13.27
CA LYS A 162 0.14 10.42 -12.11
C LYS A 162 -0.24 9.84 -10.74
N THR A 163 -0.15 8.51 -10.70
CA THR A 163 -0.35 7.64 -9.54
C THR A 163 0.89 7.56 -8.66
N SER A 164 1.89 8.42 -8.85
CA SER A 164 3.16 8.31 -8.15
C SER A 164 3.84 9.65 -7.96
N PHE A 165 4.51 9.81 -6.82
CA PHE A 165 5.32 10.96 -6.50
C PHE A 165 6.72 10.52 -6.06
N SER A 166 7.67 11.44 -6.16
CA SER A 166 9.04 11.23 -5.69
C SER A 166 9.39 12.32 -4.68
N GLU A 167 10.03 11.93 -3.57
CA GLU A 167 10.47 12.85 -2.52
C GLU A 167 11.79 12.35 -1.92
N PRO A 168 12.66 13.24 -1.41
CA PRO A 168 13.79 12.80 -0.61
C PRO A 168 13.35 11.85 0.50
N THR A 169 14.01 10.70 0.62
CA THR A 169 13.66 9.66 1.61
C THR A 169 13.76 10.20 3.03
N SER A 170 14.65 11.17 3.28
CA SER A 170 14.74 11.89 4.55
C SER A 170 13.44 12.64 4.87
N SER A 171 12.94 13.45 3.93
CA SER A 171 11.71 14.22 4.10
C SER A 171 10.52 13.29 4.25
N PHE A 172 10.36 12.31 3.34
CA PHE A 172 9.27 11.34 3.42
C PHE A 172 9.19 10.61 4.77
N THR A 173 10.34 10.19 5.30
CA THR A 173 10.40 9.53 6.61
C THR A 173 10.04 10.50 7.73
N ALA A 174 10.60 11.71 7.69
CA ALA A 174 10.41 12.72 8.73
C ALA A 174 9.00 13.32 8.73
N ASP A 175 8.28 13.29 7.60
CA ASP A 175 7.00 13.95 7.41
C ASP A 175 5.80 13.00 7.52
N TYR A 176 5.95 11.71 7.17
CA TYR A 176 4.81 10.79 7.07
C TYR A 176 4.95 9.49 7.86
N LEU A 177 6.16 9.13 8.29
CA LEU A 177 6.41 7.83 8.93
C LEU A 177 6.68 7.94 10.43
N GLN A 178 6.28 9.03 11.10
CA GLN A 178 6.62 9.23 12.51
C GLN A 178 5.78 8.35 13.46
N SER A 179 4.55 7.97 13.07
CA SER A 179 3.62 7.18 13.90
C SER A 179 3.42 5.75 13.39
N ASN A 180 3.18 5.59 12.09
CA ASN A 180 3.04 4.29 11.43
C ASN A 180 4.40 3.82 10.89
N GLY A 181 4.54 3.52 9.60
CA GLY A 181 5.82 3.08 9.06
C GLY A 181 5.73 2.29 7.76
N ILE A 182 6.59 1.29 7.62
CA ILE A 182 6.69 0.49 6.40
C ILE A 182 6.40 -1.00 6.63
N LEU A 183 5.80 -1.66 5.65
CA LEU A 183 5.72 -3.12 5.57
C LEU A 183 6.77 -3.61 4.58
N GLY A 184 7.76 -4.36 5.07
CA GLY A 184 8.61 -5.17 4.19
C GLY A 184 9.96 -5.57 4.75
#